data_AF-A0A2G5R0X9-F1
#
_entry.id   AF-A0A2G5R0X9-F1
#
_cell.length_a   1.000
_cell.length_b   1.000
_cell.length_c   1.000
_cell.angle_alpha   90.00
_cell.angle_beta   90.00
_cell.angle_gamma   90.00
#
_symmetry.space_group_name_H-M   'P 1'
#
loop_
_entity.id
_entity.type
_entity.pdbx_description
1 polymer ?
#
loop_
_entity_poly.entity_id
_entity_poly.type
_entity_poly.pdbx_seq_one_letter_code
_entity_poly.pdbx_strand_id
1 'polypeptide(L)'
;MAFNKIPKTPRTGQGALGLAGEEQAVAFSVLFADGQSAKKGGKGSIVAEAEILRRAFRAGECRLTLDDGVVLRVAVIAHTEGGDTAYFELR
;
A
#
# COMPACT_ATOMS: atom_id res chain seq x y z
N MET A 1 -16.84 -2.37 -28.88
CA MET A 1 -16.01 -3.39 -28.22
C MET A 1 -16.24 -3.29 -26.72
N ALA A 2 -16.84 -4.32 -26.12
CA ALA A 2 -17.03 -4.35 -24.66
C ALA A 2 -15.69 -4.78 -24.04
N PHE A 3 -15.02 -3.84 -23.35
CA PHE A 3 -13.88 -4.20 -22.51
C PHE A 3 -14.42 -5.03 -21.36
N ASN A 4 -14.22 -6.34 -21.42
CA ASN A 4 -14.49 -7.22 -20.30
C ASN A 4 -13.51 -6.85 -19.18
N LYS A 5 -13.89 -5.87 -18.34
CA LYS A 5 -13.14 -5.52 -17.13
C LYS A 5 -13.30 -6.69 -16.19
N ILE A 6 -12.33 -7.62 -16.21
CA ILE A 6 -12.19 -8.59 -15.13
C ILE A 6 -12.11 -7.74 -13.85
N PRO A 7 -13.04 -7.90 -12.90
CA PRO A 7 -12.94 -7.20 -11.63
C PRO A 7 -11.65 -7.67 -10.97
N LYS A 8 -10.68 -6.75 -10.88
CA LYS A 8 -9.44 -7.01 -10.19
C LYS A 8 -9.77 -6.95 -8.71
N THR A 9 -9.76 -8.09 -8.05
CA THR A 9 -9.98 -8.16 -6.61
C THR A 9 -8.75 -7.57 -5.92
N PRO A 10 -8.91 -6.58 -5.02
CA PRO A 10 -7.80 -6.12 -4.20
C PRO A 10 -7.27 -7.29 -3.35
N ARG A 11 -5.96 -7.45 -3.32
CA ARG A 11 -5.31 -8.33 -2.35
C ARG A 11 -5.26 -7.62 -1.01
N THR A 12 -5.80 -8.24 0.02
CA THR A 12 -5.77 -7.71 1.39
C THR A 12 -4.99 -8.66 2.31
N GLY A 13 -4.40 -8.12 3.37
CA GLY A 13 -3.62 -8.92 4.31
C GLY A 13 -2.97 -8.08 5.39
N GLN A 14 -2.17 -8.74 6.22
CA GLN A 14 -1.28 -8.10 7.19
C GLN A 14 0.12 -8.01 6.59
N GLY A 15 0.84 -6.93 6.89
CA GLY A 15 2.17 -6.70 6.38
C GLY A 15 2.97 -5.80 7.31
N ALA A 16 4.13 -5.36 6.83
CA ALA A 16 5.00 -4.44 7.54
C ALA A 16 5.36 -3.24 6.67
N LEU A 17 5.24 -2.04 7.22
CA LEU A 17 5.66 -0.80 6.60
C LEU A 17 7.02 -0.38 7.16
N GLY A 18 8.04 -0.35 6.29
CA GLY A 18 9.38 0.12 6.62
C GLY A 18 9.45 1.64 6.64
N LEU A 19 9.74 2.21 7.81
CA LEU A 19 9.87 3.65 8.06
C LEU A 19 11.14 3.95 8.86
N ALA A 20 12.05 4.75 8.29
CA ALA A 20 13.27 5.21 8.97
C ALA A 20 14.11 4.09 9.63
N GLY A 21 14.11 2.88 9.05
CA GLY A 21 14.83 1.72 9.58
C GLY A 21 14.04 0.84 10.55
N GLU A 22 12.80 1.21 10.87
CA GLU A 22 11.87 0.41 11.67
C GLU A 22 10.83 -0.26 10.78
N GLU A 23 10.36 -1.44 11.17
CA GLU A 23 9.21 -2.10 10.55
C GLU A 23 7.97 -1.97 11.45
N GLN A 24 6.89 -1.43 10.89
CA GLN A 24 5.63 -1.22 11.60
C GLN A 24 4.56 -2.17 11.06
N ALA A 25 3.87 -2.91 11.93
CA ALA A 25 2.80 -3.80 11.51
C ALA A 25 1.61 -2.99 10.96
N VAL A 26 1.09 -3.39 9.80
CA VAL A 26 -0.02 -2.71 9.12
C VAL A 26 -0.96 -3.69 8.44
N ALA A 27 -2.23 -3.31 8.25
CA ALA A 27 -3.09 -4.00 7.30
C ALA A 27 -2.99 -3.31 5.92
N PHE A 28 -3.00 -4.08 4.84
CA PHE A 28 -2.94 -3.55 3.49
C PHE A 28 -4.14 -3.98 2.64
N SER A 29 -4.44 -3.17 1.63
CA SER A 29 -5.25 -3.51 0.47
C SER A 29 -4.54 -3.01 -0.77
N VAL A 30 -4.20 -3.89 -1.72
CA VAL A 30 -3.48 -3.52 -2.94
C VAL A 30 -4.19 -4.04 -4.18
N LEU A 31 -4.38 -3.15 -5.14
CA LEU A 31 -4.91 -3.43 -6.45
C LEU A 31 -3.80 -3.30 -7.50
N PHE A 32 -3.36 -4.44 -8.03
CA PHE A 32 -2.36 -4.47 -9.09
C PHE A 32 -2.95 -4.06 -10.43
N ALA A 33 -2.22 -3.25 -11.20
CA ALA A 33 -2.70 -2.74 -12.49
C ALA A 33 -2.85 -3.84 -13.55
N ASP A 34 -2.16 -4.97 -13.42
CA ASP A 34 -2.35 -6.17 -14.26
C ASP A 34 -3.26 -7.23 -13.60
N GLY A 35 -3.67 -7.01 -12.35
CA GLY A 35 -4.47 -7.94 -11.54
C GLY A 35 -3.69 -9.08 -10.89
N GLN A 36 -2.37 -9.15 -11.07
CA GLN A 36 -1.54 -10.28 -10.59
C GLN A 36 -0.28 -9.82 -9.84
N SER A 37 0.34 -8.72 -10.25
CA SER A 37 1.68 -8.36 -9.79
C SER A 37 1.96 -6.86 -9.81
N ALA A 38 3.03 -6.45 -9.10
CA ALA A 38 3.49 -5.06 -9.08
C ALA A 38 4.11 -4.59 -10.41
N LYS A 39 4.32 -5.46 -11.41
CA LYS A 39 5.08 -5.15 -12.63
C LYS A 39 4.55 -3.98 -13.43
N LYS A 40 3.23 -3.74 -13.39
CA LYS A 40 2.57 -2.61 -14.06
C LYS A 40 2.14 -1.50 -13.11
N GLY A 41 2.66 -1.53 -11.88
CA GLY A 41 2.22 -0.66 -10.79
C GLY A 41 0.88 -1.11 -10.20
N GLY A 42 0.30 -0.24 -9.38
CA GLY A 42 -0.90 -0.52 -8.60
C GLY A 42 -1.20 0.60 -7.63
N LYS A 43 -2.35 0.54 -7.00
CA LYS A 43 -2.76 1.47 -5.95
C LYS A 43 -3.30 0.69 -4.77
N GLY A 44 -3.27 1.28 -3.59
CA GLY A 44 -3.76 0.60 -2.41
C GLY A 44 -3.99 1.52 -1.24
N SER A 45 -4.36 0.90 -0.13
CA SER A 45 -4.48 1.55 1.16
C SER A 45 -3.72 0.76 2.23
N ILE A 46 -3.27 1.49 3.23
CA ILE A 46 -2.65 0.97 4.45
C ILE A 46 -3.52 1.43 5.61
N VAL A 47 -3.80 0.52 6.54
CA VAL A 47 -4.44 0.83 7.83
C VAL A 47 -3.40 0.64 8.93
N ALA A 48 -3.16 1.69 9.72
CA ALA A 48 -2.19 1.73 10.80
C ALA A 48 -2.51 2.88 11.77
N GLU A 49 -1.72 3.02 12.84
CA GLU A 49 -1.82 4.19 13.72
C GLU A 49 -1.56 5.50 12.96
N ALA A 50 -2.30 6.56 13.30
CA ALA A 50 -2.26 7.84 12.59
C ALA A 50 -0.84 8.44 12.49
N GLU A 51 -0.02 8.28 13.54
CA GLU A 51 1.35 8.78 13.55
C GLU A 51 2.26 8.01 12.57
N ILE A 52 2.05 6.71 12.40
CA ILE A 52 2.75 5.87 11.42
C ILE A 52 2.42 6.36 10.01
N LEU A 53 1.14 6.61 9.73
CA LEU A 53 0.69 7.08 8.42
C LEU A 53 1.20 8.48 8.08
N ARG A 54 1.22 9.37 9.08
CA ARG A 54 1.81 10.71 8.95
C ARG A 54 3.30 10.65 8.64
N ARG A 55 4.05 9.78 9.33
CA ARG A 55 5.48 9.53 9.05
C ARG A 55 5.68 8.98 7.63
N ALA A 56 4.85 8.01 7.22
CA ALA A 56 4.90 7.42 5.89
C ALA A 56 4.64 8.43 4.77
N PHE A 57 3.63 9.29 4.93
CA PHE A 57 3.35 10.37 3.99
C PHE A 57 4.51 11.36 3.88
N ARG A 58 5.12 11.75 5.01
CA ARG A 58 6.28 12.66 5.02
C ARG A 58 7.54 12.04 4.42
N ALA A 59 7.73 10.73 4.55
CA ALA A 59 8.85 10.02 3.94
C ALA A 59 8.77 10.00 2.40
N GLY A 60 7.57 10.16 1.83
CA GLY A 60 7.31 10.18 0.39
C GLY A 60 7.36 8.79 -0.25
N GLU A 61 8.36 7.98 0.09
CA GLU A 61 8.50 6.60 -0.35
C GLU A 61 8.79 5.66 0.82
N CYS A 62 8.11 4.52 0.85
CA CYS A 62 8.21 3.50 1.89
C CYS A 62 8.33 2.10 1.27
N ARG A 63 8.78 1.13 2.08
CA ARG A 63 8.73 -0.29 1.72
C ARG A 63 7.56 -0.95 2.42
N LEU A 64 6.67 -1.59 1.67
CA LEU A 64 5.58 -2.39 2.21
C LEU A 64 5.87 -3.87 1.95
N THR A 65 6.15 -4.61 3.00
CA THR A 65 6.32 -6.07 2.97
C THR A 65 4.95 -6.71 3.17
N LEU A 66 4.51 -7.54 2.21
CA LEU A 66 3.25 -8.29 2.27
C LEU A 66 3.40 -9.56 3.12
N ASP A 67 2.28 -10.21 3.41
CA ASP A 67 2.20 -11.47 4.18
C ASP A 67 2.97 -12.66 3.56
N ASP A 68 3.20 -12.67 2.25
CA ASP A 68 4.00 -13.67 1.55
C ASP A 68 5.48 -13.29 1.41
N GLY A 69 5.90 -12.19 2.06
CA GLY A 69 7.27 -11.68 2.01
C GLY A 69 7.59 -10.84 0.76
N VAL A 70 6.62 -10.62 -0.14
CA VAL A 70 6.83 -9.71 -1.28
C VAL A 70 7.01 -8.28 -0.77
N VAL A 71 8.10 -7.63 -1.17
CA VAL A 71 8.38 -6.24 -0.82
C VAL A 71 7.97 -5.32 -1.97
N LEU A 72 7.09 -4.37 -1.69
CA LEU A 72 6.62 -3.34 -2.60
C LEU A 72 7.24 -1.99 -2.25
N ARG A 73 7.69 -1.24 -3.26
CA ARG A 73 8.01 0.18 -3.11
C ARG A 73 6.72 0.97 -3.31
N VAL A 74 6.33 1.74 -2.30
CA VAL A 74 5.07 2.48 -2.29
C VAL A 74 5.33 3.95 -2.02
N ALA A 75 4.59 4.83 -2.66
CA ALA A 75 4.51 6.23 -2.28
C ALA A 75 3.13 6.52 -1.69
N VAL A 76 3.10 7.00 -0.45
CA VAL A 76 1.86 7.40 0.20
C VAL A 76 1.46 8.76 -0.38
N ILE A 77 0.28 8.81 -0.99
CA ILE A 77 -0.22 9.98 -1.75
C ILE A 77 -1.30 10.76 -1.01
N ALA A 78 -1.95 10.15 -0.03
CA ALA A 78 -2.98 10.79 0.78
C ALA A 78 -3.13 10.08 2.13
N HIS A 79 -3.43 10.84 3.18
CA HIS A 79 -3.93 10.33 4.45
C HIS A 79 -4.87 11.37 5.06
N THR A 80 -5.72 10.95 5.99
CA THR A 80 -6.52 11.87 6.80
C THR A 80 -5.79 12.15 8.10
N GLU A 81 -5.75 13.41 8.54
CA GLU A 81 -5.18 13.77 9.84
C GLU A 81 -6.02 13.15 10.97
N GLY A 82 -5.37 12.43 11.88
CA GLY A 82 -6.04 11.64 12.92
C GLY A 82 -6.75 10.37 12.41
N GLY A 83 -6.72 10.10 11.10
CA GLY A 83 -7.29 8.90 10.51
C GLY A 83 -6.33 7.70 10.60
N ASP A 84 -6.90 6.51 10.50
CA ASP A 84 -6.19 5.23 10.53
C ASP A 84 -5.86 4.68 9.14
N THR A 85 -6.22 5.39 8.08
CA THR A 85 -6.09 4.94 6.70
C THR A 85 -5.30 5.93 5.84
N ALA A 86 -4.33 5.41 5.10
CA ALA A 86 -3.62 6.15 4.05
C ALA A 86 -3.70 5.43 2.72
N TYR A 87 -3.59 6.18 1.62
CA TYR A 87 -3.61 5.67 0.26
C TYR A 87 -2.24 5.81 -0.39
N PHE A 88 -1.86 4.83 -1.19
CA PHE A 88 -0.56 4.76 -1.84
C PHE A 88 -0.66 4.33 -3.30
N GLU A 89 0.43 4.58 -4.04
CA GLU A 89 0.68 4.05 -5.37
C GLU A 89 2.00 3.26 -5.37
N LEU A 90 2.06 2.20 -6.18
CA LEU A 90 3.31 1.47 -6.40
C LEU A 90 4.27 2.30 -7.25
N ARG A 91 5.56 2.22 -6.90
CA ARG A 91 6.67 2.85 -7.63
C ARG A 91 7.44 1.85 -8.47
#